data_AF-A0A2S9D7X5-F1
#
_entry.id   AF-A0A2S9D7X5-F1
#
_cell.length_a   1.000
_cell.length_b   1.000
_cell.length_c   1.000
_cell.angle_alpha   90.00
_cell.angle_beta   90.00
_cell.angle_gamma   90.00
#
_symmetry.space_group_name_H-M   'P 1'
#
loop_
_entity.id
_entity.type
_entity.pdbx_description
1 polymer ?
#
loop_
_entity_poly.entity_id
_entity_poly.type
_entity_poly.pdbx_seq_one_letter_code
_entity_poly.pdbx_strand_id
1 'polypeptide(L)'
;MDSTTNTSPDEVVTLVVKHRVKPGFEVEYEAWLRRIVRIAGERSGHLGVDVVRSQQNGMALFTCVLRYRSTSALELWLGSPQRQALIDEAAPMLADGDQTEIGAVNEFWFTPQAEGGAKPPRWKQAVVSLFVILPQTLLLPFIWGPILRLHPFLSNYVVSTFLVTLTIVLLVVYLLMPAATRLFAPWLEASVKETL
;
A
#
# COMPACT_ATOMS: atom_id res chain seq x y z
N MET A 1 29.91 -8.20 24.33
CA MET A 1 30.43 -7.63 23.08
C MET A 1 29.27 -7.67 22.11
N ASP A 2 28.78 -6.49 21.78
CA ASP A 2 27.44 -6.20 21.29
C ASP A 2 27.18 -6.75 19.89
N SER A 3 26.06 -7.48 19.74
CA SER A 3 25.48 -7.79 18.44
C SER A 3 24.89 -6.50 17.87
N THR A 4 25.62 -5.89 16.93
CA THR A 4 25.14 -4.79 16.11
C THR A 4 24.00 -5.28 15.22
N THR A 5 22.77 -5.16 15.72
CA THR A 5 21.55 -5.28 14.92
C THR A 5 21.59 -4.15 13.88
N ASN A 6 21.92 -4.51 12.63
CA ASN A 6 21.71 -3.66 11.46
C ASN A 6 20.23 -3.22 11.46
N THR A 7 19.99 -2.03 12.00
CA THR A 7 18.69 -1.36 11.94
C THR A 7 18.63 -0.74 10.57
N SER A 8 18.14 -1.50 9.59
CA SER A 8 17.68 -0.92 8.33
C SER A 8 16.63 0.16 8.65
N PRO A 9 16.72 1.36 8.05
CA PRO A 9 15.81 2.44 8.37
C PRO A 9 14.39 2.11 7.86
N ASP A 10 13.42 2.19 8.77
CA ASP A 10 12.04 2.61 8.53
C ASP A 10 11.27 2.00 7.34
N GLU A 11 11.12 0.68 7.27
CA GLU A 11 9.99 0.12 6.52
C GLU A 11 8.75 0.14 7.41
N VAL A 12 8.01 1.25 7.36
CA VAL A 12 6.70 1.36 8.00
C VAL A 12 5.76 0.34 7.34
N VAL A 13 5.28 -0.62 8.13
CA VAL A 13 4.34 -1.63 7.67
C VAL A 13 2.94 -1.25 8.08
N THR A 14 1.98 -1.46 7.18
CA THR A 14 0.56 -1.21 7.45
C THR A 14 -0.21 -2.52 7.47
N LEU A 15 -0.84 -2.82 8.60
CA LEU A 15 -1.80 -3.90 8.70
C LEU A 15 -3.20 -3.33 8.47
N VAL A 16 -3.91 -3.87 7.48
CA VAL A 16 -5.31 -3.56 7.24
C VAL A 16 -6.14 -4.75 7.74
N VAL A 17 -7.03 -4.50 8.70
CA VAL A 17 -7.95 -5.50 9.24
C VAL A 17 -9.37 -5.10 8.89
N LYS A 18 -10.13 -6.02 8.29
CA LYS A 18 -11.50 -5.76 7.86
C LYS A 18 -12.46 -6.70 8.56
N HIS A 19 -13.46 -6.11 9.20
CA HIS A 19 -14.45 -6.80 10.01
C HIS A 19 -15.85 -6.42 9.53
N ARG A 20 -16.55 -7.40 8.96
CA ARG A 20 -18.00 -7.30 8.72
C ARG A 20 -18.73 -7.75 9.98
N VAL A 21 -19.51 -6.84 10.54
CA VAL A 21 -20.22 -7.05 11.81
C VAL A 21 -21.66 -7.47 11.51
N LYS A 22 -22.14 -8.49 12.23
CA LYS A 22 -23.53 -8.94 12.14
C LYS A 22 -24.48 -7.82 12.62
N PRO A 23 -25.66 -7.68 12.00
CA PRO A 23 -26.64 -6.69 12.45
C PRO A 23 -27.00 -6.89 13.94
N GLY A 24 -27.01 -5.80 14.71
CA GLY A 24 -27.33 -5.81 16.14
C GLY A 24 -26.12 -5.94 17.07
N PHE A 25 -24.93 -6.23 16.55
CA PHE A 25 -23.69 -6.32 17.34
C PHE A 25 -22.79 -5.08 17.21
N GLU A 26 -23.23 -4.02 16.52
CA GLU A 26 -22.38 -2.86 16.20
C GLU A 26 -21.88 -2.15 17.45
N VAL A 27 -22.73 -1.99 18.46
CA VAL A 27 -22.38 -1.29 19.72
C VAL A 27 -21.37 -2.10 20.52
N GLU A 28 -21.58 -3.41 20.62
CA GLU A 28 -20.68 -4.32 21.34
C GLU A 28 -19.32 -4.41 20.63
N TYR A 29 -19.34 -4.49 19.30
CA TYR A 29 -18.15 -4.48 18.48
C TYR A 29 -17.40 -3.13 18.57
N GLU A 30 -18.07 -1.98 18.59
CA GLU A 30 -17.41 -0.68 18.77
C GLU A 30 -16.76 -0.54 20.16
N ALA A 31 -17.35 -1.13 21.20
CA ALA A 31 -16.74 -1.18 22.53
C ALA A 31 -15.50 -2.08 22.53
N TRP A 32 -15.59 -3.26 21.91
CA TRP A 32 -14.45 -4.16 21.71
C TRP A 32 -13.33 -3.49 20.89
N LEU A 33 -13.69 -2.79 19.80
CA LEU A 33 -12.75 -2.13 18.91
C LEU A 33 -11.93 -1.07 19.65
N ARG A 34 -12.58 -0.24 20.47
CA ARG A 34 -11.88 0.74 21.32
C ARG A 34 -10.90 0.07 22.29
N ARG A 35 -11.23 -1.12 22.80
CA ARG A 35 -10.37 -1.88 23.71
C ARG A 35 -9.14 -2.43 22.99
N ILE A 36 -9.31 -3.10 21.85
CA ILE A 36 -8.18 -3.66 21.09
C ILE A 36 -7.27 -2.56 20.54
N VAL A 37 -7.82 -1.43 20.08
CA VAL A 37 -7.03 -0.28 19.60
C VAL A 37 -6.17 0.33 20.71
N ARG A 38 -6.72 0.49 21.93
CA ARG A 38 -5.94 0.98 23.08
C ARG A 38 -4.79 0.03 23.41
N ILE A 39 -5.06 -1.29 23.45
CA ILE A 39 -4.04 -2.30 23.75
C ILE A 39 -2.97 -2.35 22.65
N ALA A 40 -3.35 -2.20 21.38
CA ALA A 40 -2.41 -2.11 20.27
C ALA A 40 -1.53 -0.85 20.37
N GLY A 41 -2.09 0.27 20.84
CA GLY A 41 -1.40 1.54 21.05
C GLY A 41 -0.37 1.55 22.18
N GLU A 42 -0.51 0.68 23.17
CA GLU A 42 0.43 0.56 24.30
C GLU A 42 1.73 -0.18 23.92
N ARG A 43 1.80 -0.79 22.73
CA ARG A 43 2.97 -1.57 22.29
C ARG A 43 4.04 -0.75 21.59
N SER A 44 5.28 -1.17 21.81
CA SER A 44 6.46 -0.57 21.19
C SER A 44 6.42 -0.71 19.66
N GLY A 45 6.68 0.38 18.96
CA GLY A 45 6.68 0.42 17.49
C GLY A 45 5.32 0.70 16.86
N HIS A 46 4.26 0.93 17.64
CA HIS A 46 2.99 1.41 17.13
C HIS A 46 3.07 2.89 16.68
N LEU A 47 2.70 3.18 15.43
CA LEU A 47 2.73 4.53 14.86
C LEU A 47 1.34 5.17 14.77
N GLY A 48 0.27 4.39 14.90
CA GLY A 48 -1.10 4.87 14.94
C GLY A 48 -2.11 3.86 14.39
N VAL A 49 -3.38 4.04 14.75
CA VAL A 49 -4.52 3.33 14.19
C VAL A 49 -5.49 4.35 13.57
N ASP A 50 -5.89 4.10 12.33
CA ASP A 50 -7.05 4.75 11.72
C ASP A 50 -8.18 3.73 11.59
N VAL A 51 -9.40 4.11 11.95
CA VAL A 51 -10.60 3.27 11.82
C VAL A 51 -11.57 3.98 10.91
N VAL A 52 -11.96 3.29 9.84
CA VAL A 52 -12.99 3.76 8.91
C VAL A 52 -14.20 2.86 9.01
N ARG A 53 -15.36 3.46 9.27
CA ARG A 53 -16.66 2.77 9.25
C ARG A 53 -17.33 2.99 7.89
N SER A 54 -17.78 1.90 7.29
CA SER A 54 -18.50 1.89 6.02
C SER A 54 -19.63 0.86 6.05
N GLN A 55 -20.39 0.75 4.96
CA GLN A 55 -21.49 -0.20 4.82
C GLN A 55 -21.23 -1.06 3.58
N GLN A 56 -21.33 -2.37 3.71
CA GLN A 56 -21.20 -3.32 2.59
C GLN A 56 -22.34 -4.34 2.67
N ASN A 57 -23.14 -4.45 1.60
CA ASN A 57 -24.26 -5.38 1.50
C ASN A 57 -25.26 -5.28 2.68
N GLY A 58 -25.47 -4.07 3.22
CA GLY A 58 -26.37 -3.83 4.35
C GLY A 58 -25.80 -4.19 5.73
N MET A 59 -24.53 -4.58 5.82
CA MET A 59 -23.81 -4.85 7.06
C MET A 59 -22.75 -3.79 7.32
N ALA A 60 -22.53 -3.48 8.60
CA ALA A 60 -21.47 -2.56 9.01
C ALA A 60 -20.09 -3.18 8.73
N LEU A 61 -19.26 -2.46 7.97
CA LEU A 61 -17.89 -2.83 7.67
C LEU A 61 -16.93 -1.87 8.39
N PHE A 62 -16.10 -2.41 9.26
CA PHE A 62 -15.03 -1.68 9.93
C PHE A 62 -13.69 -2.04 9.29
N THR A 63 -12.99 -1.02 8.79
CA THR A 63 -11.63 -1.14 8.25
C THR A 63 -10.67 -0.48 9.23
N CYS A 64 -9.81 -1.27 9.86
CA CYS A 64 -8.81 -0.82 10.82
C CYS A 64 -7.44 -0.84 10.16
N VAL A 65 -6.78 0.31 10.09
CA VAL A 65 -5.46 0.49 9.49
C VAL A 65 -4.47 0.76 10.61
N LEU A 66 -3.64 -0.24 10.93
CA LEU A 66 -2.61 -0.14 11.96
C LEU A 66 -1.25 0.06 11.30
N ARG A 67 -0.51 1.09 11.74
CA ARG A 67 0.85 1.36 11.25
C ARG A 67 1.89 0.98 12.29
N TYR A 68 2.93 0.27 11.87
CA TYR A 68 4.05 -0.14 12.72
C TYR A 68 5.39 0.29 12.13
N ARG A 69 6.36 0.57 13.01
CA ARG A 69 7.73 0.99 12.63
C ARG A 69 8.55 -0.11 11.95
N SER A 70 8.17 -1.37 12.11
CA SER A 70 8.84 -2.51 11.45
C SER A 70 7.92 -3.73 11.34
N THR A 71 8.22 -4.60 10.38
CA THR A 71 7.56 -5.91 10.20
C THR A 71 7.67 -6.76 11.47
N SER A 72 8.83 -6.76 12.12
CA SER A 72 9.04 -7.52 13.37
C SER A 72 8.13 -7.06 14.51
N ALA A 73 7.86 -5.75 14.63
CA ALA A 73 6.92 -5.22 15.62
C ALA A 73 5.48 -5.63 15.31
N LEU A 74 5.12 -5.69 14.02
CA LEU A 74 3.81 -6.17 13.57
C LEU A 74 3.64 -7.68 13.82
N GLU A 75 4.64 -8.50 13.50
CA GLU A 75 4.60 -9.95 13.71
C GLU A 75 4.46 -10.30 15.21
N LEU A 76 5.17 -9.59 16.07
CA LEU A 76 5.00 -9.69 17.52
C LEU A 76 3.58 -9.34 17.96
N TRP A 77 2.93 -8.36 17.30
CA TRP A 77 1.52 -8.06 17.57
C TRP A 77 0.59 -9.18 17.13
N LEU A 78 0.74 -9.63 15.89
CA LEU A 78 -0.09 -10.68 15.27
C LEU A 78 0.00 -12.01 16.03
N GLY A 79 1.20 -12.41 16.44
CA GLY A 79 1.45 -13.65 17.17
C GLY A 79 1.15 -13.58 18.67
N SER A 80 0.64 -12.46 19.18
CA SER A 80 0.46 -12.31 20.62
C SER A 80 -0.78 -13.01 21.16
N PRO A 81 -0.68 -13.69 22.33
CA PRO A 81 -1.83 -14.36 22.96
C PRO A 81 -2.93 -13.39 23.37
N GLN A 82 -2.57 -12.13 23.65
CA GLN A 82 -3.51 -11.07 23.98
C GLN A 82 -4.38 -10.68 22.78
N ARG A 83 -3.81 -10.61 21.57
CA ARG A 83 -4.58 -10.39 20.34
C ARG A 83 -5.52 -11.56 20.09
N GLN A 84 -5.02 -12.79 20.24
CA GLN A 84 -5.83 -13.99 20.00
C GLN A 84 -7.07 -14.01 20.91
N ALA A 85 -6.90 -13.77 22.21
CA ALA A 85 -8.02 -13.72 23.16
C ALA A 85 -9.06 -12.65 22.78
N LEU A 86 -8.62 -11.47 22.31
CA LEU A 86 -9.53 -10.41 21.86
C LEU A 86 -10.25 -10.79 20.57
N ILE A 87 -9.57 -11.41 19.61
CA ILE A 87 -10.21 -11.87 18.36
C ILE A 87 -11.24 -12.98 18.66
N ASP A 88 -10.95 -13.87 19.60
CA ASP A 88 -11.88 -14.91 20.04
C ASP A 88 -13.14 -14.31 20.70
N GLU A 89 -13.01 -13.21 21.45
CA GLU A 89 -14.16 -12.44 21.97
C GLU A 89 -15.04 -11.84 20.84
N ALA A 90 -14.43 -11.39 19.74
CA ALA A 90 -15.13 -10.77 18.61
C ALA A 90 -15.65 -11.77 17.57
N ALA A 91 -15.09 -12.98 17.49
CA ALA A 91 -15.49 -14.02 16.56
C ALA A 91 -17.01 -14.23 16.42
N PRO A 92 -17.83 -14.29 17.50
CA PRO A 92 -19.28 -14.44 17.35
C PRO A 92 -19.98 -13.23 16.70
N MET A 93 -19.40 -12.03 16.80
CA MET A 93 -19.93 -10.78 16.26
C MET A 93 -19.64 -10.62 14.76
N LEU A 94 -18.61 -11.30 14.26
CA LEU A 94 -18.14 -11.19 12.88
C LEU A 94 -18.92 -12.11 11.95
N ALA A 95 -19.31 -11.59 10.79
CA ALA A 95 -20.00 -12.36 9.76
C ALA A 95 -19.05 -13.30 9.00
N ASP A 96 -17.78 -12.91 8.83
CA ASP A 96 -16.80 -13.62 7.99
C ASP A 96 -15.46 -13.87 8.70
N GLY A 97 -15.45 -13.71 10.02
CA GLY A 97 -14.24 -13.80 10.83
C GLY A 97 -13.28 -12.62 10.67
N ASP A 98 -12.05 -12.82 11.14
CA ASP A 98 -10.98 -11.83 11.12
C ASP A 98 -10.22 -11.89 9.79
N GLN A 99 -10.49 -10.95 8.89
CA GLN A 99 -9.74 -10.82 7.64
C GLN A 99 -8.60 -9.82 7.82
N THR A 100 -7.37 -10.33 7.83
CA THR A 100 -6.15 -9.54 7.97
C THR A 100 -5.38 -9.51 6.66
N GLU A 101 -5.21 -8.33 6.09
CA GLU A 101 -4.28 -8.08 4.98
C GLU A 101 -3.06 -7.33 5.50
N ILE A 102 -1.87 -7.92 5.34
CA ILE A 102 -0.61 -7.25 5.66
C ILE A 102 -0.16 -6.53 4.38
N GLY A 103 -0.30 -5.20 4.37
CA GLY A 103 0.18 -4.36 3.28
C GLY A 103 1.53 -3.76 3.62
N ALA A 104 2.60 -4.23 2.97
CA ALA A 104 3.79 -3.40 2.84
C ALA A 104 3.36 -2.11 2.13
N VAL A 105 3.71 -0.94 2.69
CA VAL A 105 3.28 0.39 2.23
C VAL A 105 3.68 0.68 0.78
N ASN A 106 4.38 -0.22 0.10
CA ASN A 106 4.97 0.07 -1.19
C ASN A 106 4.96 -1.06 -2.24
N GLU A 107 4.04 -2.02 -2.17
CA GLU A 107 4.03 -3.07 -3.19
C GLU A 107 2.91 -2.86 -4.22
N PHE A 108 3.33 -2.12 -5.25
CA PHE A 108 2.96 -2.33 -6.65
C PHE A 108 1.74 -1.56 -7.18
N TRP A 109 1.72 -0.22 -7.01
CA TRP A 109 1.05 0.90 -7.79
C TRP A 109 -0.35 0.74 -8.41
N PHE A 110 -0.97 -0.43 -8.32
CA PHE A 110 -2.27 -0.85 -8.79
C PHE A 110 -3.03 -1.66 -7.72
N THR A 111 -2.49 -1.72 -6.50
CA THR A 111 -3.14 -2.34 -5.36
C THR A 111 -4.25 -1.39 -4.89
N PRO A 112 -5.53 -1.80 -4.96
CA PRO A 112 -6.63 -0.96 -4.50
C PRO A 112 -6.45 -0.64 -3.01
N GLN A 113 -6.61 0.62 -2.59
CA GLN A 113 -6.52 1.00 -1.17
C GLN A 113 -7.77 0.60 -0.36
N ALA A 114 -8.79 0.00 -0.99
CA ALA A 114 -10.02 -0.49 -0.35
C ALA A 114 -10.38 -1.90 -0.85
N GLU A 115 -10.71 -2.84 0.04
CA GLU A 115 -11.27 -4.14 -0.35
C GLU A 115 -12.72 -3.96 -0.81
N GLY A 116 -13.07 -4.62 -1.92
CA GLY A 116 -14.31 -4.42 -2.67
C GLY A 116 -14.09 -3.67 -3.99
N GLY A 117 -12.95 -2.99 -4.15
CA GLY A 117 -12.51 -2.46 -5.44
C GLY A 117 -12.00 -3.59 -6.33
N ALA A 118 -12.70 -3.89 -7.42
CA ALA A 118 -12.21 -4.85 -8.41
C ALA A 118 -10.83 -4.41 -8.91
N LYS A 119 -9.85 -5.32 -8.89
CA LYS A 119 -8.53 -5.06 -9.46
C LYS A 119 -8.72 -4.55 -10.90
N PRO A 120 -8.12 -3.41 -11.29
CA PRO A 120 -8.33 -2.89 -12.63
C PRO A 120 -7.93 -3.95 -13.66
N PRO A 121 -8.74 -4.14 -14.71
CA PRO A 121 -8.53 -5.22 -15.67
C PRO A 121 -7.12 -5.13 -16.30
N ARG A 122 -6.49 -6.30 -16.53
CA ARG A 122 -5.07 -6.40 -16.94
C ARG A 122 -4.73 -5.57 -18.19
N TRP A 123 -5.69 -5.37 -19.10
CA TRP A 123 -5.49 -4.54 -20.29
C TRP A 123 -5.33 -3.05 -19.94
N LYS A 124 -6.02 -2.54 -18.91
CA LYS A 124 -5.86 -1.16 -18.44
C LYS A 124 -4.52 -0.97 -17.76
N GLN A 125 -4.09 -1.94 -16.95
CA GLN A 125 -2.75 -1.94 -16.36
C GLN A 125 -1.66 -1.92 -17.45
N ALA A 126 -1.83 -2.70 -18.52
CA ALA A 126 -0.92 -2.71 -19.67
C ALA A 126 -0.92 -1.36 -20.42
N VAL A 127 -2.08 -0.73 -20.63
CA VAL A 127 -2.18 0.60 -21.27
C VAL A 127 -1.48 1.67 -20.44
N VAL A 128 -1.71 1.71 -19.12
CA VAL A 128 -1.04 2.69 -18.25
C VAL A 128 0.48 2.44 -18.24
N SER A 129 0.91 1.19 -18.15
CA SER A 129 2.33 0.83 -18.23
C SER A 129 2.95 1.23 -19.57
N LEU A 130 2.22 1.06 -20.67
CA LEU A 130 2.63 1.51 -21.99
C LEU A 130 2.77 3.03 -22.03
N PHE A 131 1.81 3.79 -21.51
CA PHE A 131 1.88 5.25 -21.45
C PHE A 131 2.98 5.79 -20.51
N VAL A 132 3.45 5.00 -19.55
CA VAL A 132 4.58 5.38 -18.69
C VAL A 132 5.92 5.06 -19.37
N ILE A 133 6.04 3.87 -19.96
CA ILE A 133 7.30 3.37 -20.54
C ILE A 133 7.57 3.98 -21.92
N LEU A 134 6.55 4.05 -22.79
CA LEU A 134 6.69 4.46 -24.19
C LEU A 134 7.17 5.91 -24.38
N PRO A 135 6.59 6.95 -23.75
CA PRO A 135 7.12 8.30 -23.93
C PRO A 135 8.53 8.40 -23.38
N GLN A 136 8.86 7.64 -22.33
CA GLN A 136 10.18 7.63 -21.76
C GLN A 136 11.21 7.00 -22.73
N THR A 137 10.90 5.84 -23.31
CA THR A 137 11.80 5.20 -24.28
C THR A 137 11.99 5.99 -25.55
N LEU A 138 11.02 6.83 -25.95
CA LEU A 138 11.15 7.72 -27.12
C LEU A 138 11.79 9.08 -26.81
N LEU A 139 11.41 9.75 -25.71
CA LEU A 139 11.87 11.11 -25.41
C LEU A 139 13.32 11.15 -24.94
N LEU A 140 13.76 10.18 -24.14
CA LEU A 140 15.11 10.22 -23.56
C LEU A 140 16.23 10.11 -24.61
N PRO A 141 16.18 9.19 -25.59
CA PRO A 141 17.18 9.17 -26.66
C PRO A 141 17.17 10.47 -27.47
N PHE A 142 16.01 11.10 -27.64
CA PHE A 142 15.88 12.35 -28.39
C PHE A 142 16.46 13.56 -27.63
N ILE A 143 16.32 13.60 -26.30
CA ILE A 143 16.85 14.66 -25.44
C ILE A 143 18.34 14.45 -25.15
N TRP A 144 18.72 13.25 -24.72
CA TRP A 144 20.12 12.94 -24.38
C TRP A 144 21.00 12.74 -25.62
N GLY A 145 20.45 12.31 -26.76
CA GLY A 145 21.20 12.15 -28.01
C GLY A 145 22.03 13.40 -28.41
N PRO A 146 21.44 14.60 -28.51
CA PRO A 146 22.18 15.82 -28.81
C PRO A 146 23.10 16.26 -27.65
N ILE A 147 22.64 16.11 -26.40
CA ILE A 147 23.39 16.50 -25.19
C ILE A 147 24.67 15.70 -24.98
N LEU A 148 24.62 14.39 -25.22
CA LEU A 148 25.78 13.50 -25.05
C LEU A 148 26.80 13.67 -26.16
N ARG A 149 26.38 14.12 -27.35
CA ARG A 149 27.25 14.41 -28.49
C ARG A 149 28.01 15.73 -28.36
N LEU A 150 27.62 16.60 -27.43
CA LEU A 150 28.27 17.89 -27.19
C LEU A 150 29.61 17.77 -26.46
N HIS A 151 29.87 16.70 -25.72
CA HIS A 151 31.12 16.56 -24.95
C HIS A 151 31.72 15.14 -25.05
N PRO A 152 33.01 14.98 -25.42
CA PRO A 152 33.66 13.67 -25.58
C PRO A 152 33.61 12.79 -24.32
N PHE A 153 33.65 13.41 -23.14
CA PHE A 153 33.53 12.73 -21.85
C PHE A 153 32.11 12.20 -21.57
N LEU A 154 31.07 12.94 -21.97
CA LEU A 154 29.67 12.50 -21.85
C LEU A 154 29.33 11.42 -22.87
N SER A 155 29.97 11.44 -24.04
CA SER A 155 29.82 10.42 -25.07
C SER A 155 30.41 9.05 -24.68
N ASN A 156 31.12 8.94 -23.54
CA ASN A 156 31.57 7.65 -23.03
C ASN A 156 30.35 6.76 -22.72
N TYR A 157 30.33 5.57 -23.31
CA TYR A 157 29.18 4.66 -23.27
C TYR A 157 28.69 4.38 -21.84
N VAL A 158 29.61 4.19 -20.90
CA VAL A 158 29.29 3.92 -19.48
C VAL A 158 28.63 5.13 -18.81
N VAL A 159 29.19 6.33 -19.00
CA VAL A 159 28.69 7.56 -18.38
C VAL A 159 27.35 7.97 -18.99
N SER A 160 27.24 7.92 -20.32
CA SER A 160 26.00 8.15 -21.06
C SER A 160 24.87 7.22 -20.59
N THR A 161 25.14 5.91 -20.55
CA THR A 161 24.15 4.91 -20.16
C THR A 161 23.74 5.10 -18.71
N PHE A 162 24.67 5.43 -17.82
CA PHE A 162 24.37 5.72 -16.42
C PHE A 162 23.47 6.96 -16.28
N LEU A 163 23.79 8.08 -16.94
CA LEU A 163 23.00 9.31 -16.86
C LEU A 163 21.59 9.13 -17.42
N VAL A 164 21.45 8.44 -18.56
CA VAL A 164 20.14 8.14 -19.15
C VAL A 164 19.34 7.24 -18.22
N THR A 165 19.94 6.18 -17.68
CA THR A 165 19.27 5.24 -16.76
C THR A 165 18.89 5.90 -15.45
N LEU A 166 19.76 6.74 -14.88
CA LEU A 166 19.47 7.50 -13.66
C LEU A 166 18.29 8.46 -13.89
N THR A 167 18.28 9.15 -15.03
CA THR A 167 17.17 10.04 -15.40
C THR A 167 15.87 9.26 -15.54
N ILE A 168 15.89 8.09 -16.18
CA ILE A 168 14.73 7.18 -16.28
C ILE A 168 14.19 6.87 -14.88
N VAL A 169 15.05 6.36 -14.00
CA VAL A 169 14.62 5.91 -12.67
C VAL A 169 14.02 7.06 -11.88
N LEU A 170 14.68 8.22 -11.87
CA LEU A 170 14.18 9.40 -11.16
C LEU A 170 12.84 9.90 -11.73
N LEU A 171 12.70 9.91 -13.05
CA LEU A 171 11.49 10.40 -13.71
C LEU A 171 10.32 9.43 -13.50
N VAL A 172 10.56 8.12 -13.55
CA VAL A 172 9.55 7.11 -13.19
C VAL A 172 9.09 7.27 -11.74
N VAL A 173 10.04 7.28 -10.80
CA VAL A 173 9.74 7.27 -9.37
C VAL A 173 9.07 8.56 -8.92
N TYR A 174 9.59 9.72 -9.33
CA TYR A 174 9.16 11.00 -8.76
C TYR A 174 8.13 11.75 -9.61
N LEU A 175 8.03 11.51 -10.92
CA LEU A 175 7.14 12.27 -11.80
C LEU A 175 6.03 11.40 -12.39
N LEU A 176 6.38 10.29 -13.04
CA LEU A 176 5.40 9.45 -13.74
C LEU A 176 4.54 8.65 -12.78
N MET A 177 5.10 8.07 -11.72
CA MET A 177 4.33 7.32 -10.72
C MET A 177 3.24 8.18 -10.06
N PRO A 178 3.52 9.37 -9.49
CA PRO A 178 2.46 10.22 -8.92
C PRO A 178 1.53 10.83 -9.97
N ALA A 179 2.02 11.13 -11.18
CA ALA A 179 1.17 11.68 -12.24
C ALA A 179 0.20 10.62 -12.80
N ALA A 180 0.69 9.42 -13.11
CA ALA A 180 -0.12 8.32 -13.65
C ALA A 180 -1.18 7.87 -12.64
N THR A 181 -0.80 7.74 -11.36
CA THR A 181 -1.77 7.40 -10.31
C THR A 181 -2.85 8.48 -10.17
N ARG A 182 -2.50 9.77 -10.21
CA ARG A 182 -3.50 10.87 -10.15
C ARG A 182 -4.39 10.99 -11.39
N LEU A 183 -3.82 10.86 -12.59
CA LEU A 183 -4.54 11.02 -13.85
C LEU A 183 -5.45 9.83 -14.15
N PHE A 184 -5.02 8.61 -13.81
CA PHE A 184 -5.76 7.39 -14.10
C PHE A 184 -6.62 6.89 -12.94
N ALA A 185 -6.47 7.41 -11.71
CA ALA A 185 -7.35 7.09 -10.57
C ALA A 185 -8.84 7.14 -10.90
N PRO A 186 -9.41 8.25 -11.43
CA PRO A 186 -10.85 8.33 -11.69
C PRO A 186 -11.32 7.35 -12.77
N TRP A 187 -10.47 7.01 -13.74
CA TRP A 187 -10.79 6.07 -14.81
C TRP A 187 -10.66 4.60 -14.40
N LEU A 188 -9.72 4.29 -13.51
CA LEU A 188 -9.55 2.97 -12.91
C LEU A 188 -10.69 2.67 -11.94
N GLU A 189 -11.12 3.66 -11.14
CA GLU A 189 -12.24 3.54 -10.21
C GLU A 189 -13.61 3.47 -10.90
N ALA A 190 -13.84 4.25 -11.96
CA ALA A 190 -15.10 4.23 -12.70
C ALA A 190 -15.41 2.84 -13.30
N SER A 191 -14.38 2.09 -13.69
CA SER A 191 -14.53 0.75 -14.27
C SER A 191 -15.06 -0.29 -13.29
N VAL A 192 -14.83 -0.09 -11.99
CA VAL A 192 -15.31 -1.00 -10.94
C VAL A 192 -16.84 -0.93 -10.83
N LYS A 193 -17.39 0.26 -11.11
CA LYS A 193 -18.82 0.56 -11.02
C LYS A 193 -19.66 -0.03 -12.15
N GLU A 194 -19.04 -0.41 -13.27
CA GLU A 194 -19.70 -1.01 -14.44
C GLU A 194 -19.85 -2.54 -14.34
N THR A 195 -19.13 -3.18 -13.42
CA THR A 195 -19.12 -4.65 -13.24
C THR A 195 -19.91 -5.13 -12.02
N LEU A 196 -20.58 -4.22 -11.30
CA LEU A 196 -21.54 -4.50 -10.22
C LEU A 196 -22.97 -4.19 -10.70
#